data_AF-A0A8T3V004-F1
#
_entry.id   AF-A0A8T3V004-F1
#
_cell.length_a   1.000
_cell.length_b   1.000
_cell.length_c   1.000
_cell.angle_alpha   90.00
_cell.angle_beta   90.00
_cell.angle_gamma   90.00
#
_symmetry.space_group_name_H-M   'P 1'
#
loop_
_entity.id
_entity.type
_entity.pdbx_description
1 polymer ?
#
loop_
_entity_poly.entity_id
_entity_poly.type
_entity_poly.pdbx_seq_one_letter_code
_entity_poly.pdbx_strand_id
1 'polypeptide(L)' 'MLNSGNCTNCTTCGSCQQTPNVDTPNLFCMHCQPSEAPCLKTCSEGAIEVLGGAITINGEKCNKCGDCVEVCPINVIKI' A
#
# COMPACT_ATOMS: atom_id res chain seq x y z
N MET A 1 -20.91 -7.87 28.07
CA MET A 1 -19.83 -6.86 28.12
C MET A 1 -18.59 -7.49 27.50
N LEU A 2 -18.29 -7.14 26.24
CA LEU A 2 -17.11 -7.64 25.52
C LEU A 2 -15.90 -6.86 26.03
N ASN A 3 -14.93 -7.57 26.61
CA ASN A 3 -13.71 -6.98 27.14
C ASN A 3 -12.66 -6.98 26.03
N SER A 4 -12.28 -5.80 25.55
CA SER A 4 -11.26 -5.54 24.51
C SER A 4 -9.83 -5.86 25.00
N GLY A 5 -9.55 -7.10 25.36
CA GLY A 5 -8.20 -7.58 25.67
C GLY A 5 -7.46 -7.97 24.39
N ASN A 6 -6.30 -7.36 24.14
CA ASN A 6 -5.48 -7.63 22.96
C ASN A 6 -5.05 -9.11 22.88
N CYS A 7 -5.00 -9.67 21.66
CA CYS A 7 -4.52 -11.02 21.41
C CYS A 7 -2.98 -11.02 21.38
N THR A 8 -2.33 -11.10 22.53
CA THR A 8 -0.85 -11.04 22.64
C THR A 8 -0.15 -12.39 22.78
N ASN A 9 -0.85 -13.52 22.93
CA ASN A 9 -0.21 -14.84 23.10
C ASN A 9 -0.98 -15.98 22.41
N CYS A 10 -0.92 -16.04 21.08
CA CYS A 10 -1.59 -17.04 20.26
C CYS A 10 -0.97 -18.43 20.42
N THR A 11 -1.58 -19.30 21.24
CA THR A 11 -1.13 -20.68 21.48
C THR A 11 -1.93 -21.74 20.70
N THR A 12 -2.96 -21.34 19.94
CA THR A 12 -3.76 -22.27 19.11
C THR A 12 -4.37 -21.55 17.91
N CYS A 13 -4.38 -22.19 16.74
CA CYS A 13 -4.98 -21.64 15.53
C CYS A 13 -6.53 -21.69 15.67
N GLY A 14 -7.21 -20.54 15.57
CA GLY A 14 -8.68 -20.45 15.56
C GLY A 14 -9.36 -19.87 16.80
N SER A 15 -8.64 -19.53 17.87
CA SER A 15 -9.24 -19.05 19.13
C SER A 15 -9.25 -17.52 19.31
N CYS A 16 -8.56 -16.76 18.46
CA CYS A 16 -8.64 -15.31 18.47
C CYS A 16 -9.69 -14.85 17.45
N GLN A 17 -10.87 -14.46 17.94
CA GLN A 17 -11.90 -13.75 17.18
C GLN A 17 -11.51 -12.32 16.78
N GLN A 18 -10.21 -11.99 16.74
CA GLN A 18 -9.75 -10.80 16.05
C GLN A 18 -9.50 -11.21 14.61
N THR A 19 -10.61 -11.47 13.91
CA THR A 19 -10.62 -11.29 12.47
C THR A 19 -10.07 -9.90 12.21
N PRO A 20 -9.20 -9.70 11.19
CA PRO A 20 -8.96 -8.36 10.68
C PRO A 20 -10.31 -7.67 10.58
N ASN A 21 -10.45 -6.47 11.13
CA ASN A 21 -11.69 -5.73 11.03
C ASN A 21 -12.07 -5.71 9.53
N VAL A 22 -13.15 -6.41 9.17
CA VAL A 22 -13.56 -6.64 7.78
C VAL A 22 -13.93 -5.30 7.11
N ASP A 23 -14.18 -4.27 7.92
CA ASP A 23 -14.47 -2.91 7.46
C ASP A 23 -13.20 -2.11 7.13
N THR A 24 -12.00 -2.60 7.48
CA THR A 24 -10.72 -1.99 7.10
C THR A 24 -9.89 -2.95 6.24
N PRO A 25 -10.04 -2.91 4.90
CA PRO A 25 -9.18 -3.70 4.03
C PRO A 25 -7.73 -3.22 4.16
N ASN A 26 -6.80 -4.17 4.32
CA ASN A 26 -5.36 -3.88 4.21
C ASN A 26 -5.04 -3.64 2.73
N LEU A 27 -4.97 -2.37 2.36
CA LEU A 27 -4.68 -1.95 0.99
C LEU A 27 -3.17 -1.91 0.77
N PHE A 28 -2.73 -2.56 -0.30
CA PHE A 28 -1.34 -2.59 -0.75
C PHE A 28 -1.24 -2.13 -2.20
N CYS A 29 -0.04 -1.76 -2.65
CA CYS A 29 0.21 -1.49 -4.05
C CYS A 29 -0.15 -2.72 -4.89
N MET A 30 -1.00 -2.54 -5.90
CA MET A 30 -1.39 -3.62 -6.82
C MET A 30 -0.35 -3.87 -7.92
N HIS A 31 0.71 -3.06 -8.00
CA HIS A 31 1.71 -3.12 -9.08
C HIS A 31 1.05 -3.18 -10.46
N CYS A 32 0.22 -2.17 -10.77
CA CYS A 32 -0.51 -2.07 -12.03
C CYS A 32 0.43 -2.23 -13.25
N GLN A 33 -0.13 -2.69 -14.36
CA GLN A 33 0.63 -2.78 -15.62
C GLN A 33 1.25 -1.43 -15.98
N PRO A 34 2.50 -1.37 -16.49
CA PRO A 34 3.20 -0.10 -16.73
C PRO A 34 2.45 0.84 -17.69
N SER A 35 1.71 0.28 -18.66
CA SER A 35 0.86 1.01 -19.60
C SER A 35 -0.37 1.64 -18.97
N GLU A 36 -0.81 1.15 -17.80
CA GLU A 36 -2.04 1.55 -17.11
C GLU A 36 -1.77 2.20 -15.75
N ALA A 37 -0.54 2.17 -15.24
CA ALA A 37 -0.14 2.77 -13.98
C ALA A 37 -0.10 4.31 -14.10
N PRO A 38 -1.06 5.06 -13.52
CA PRO A 38 -1.07 6.52 -13.64
C PRO A 38 0.07 7.16 -12.85
N CYS A 39 0.49 6.56 -11.73
CA CYS A 39 1.62 7.02 -10.93
C CYS A 39 2.94 7.01 -11.73
N LEU A 40 3.14 6.04 -12.63
CA LEU A 40 4.31 5.97 -13.51
C LEU A 40 4.29 7.12 -14.54
N LYS A 41 3.11 7.42 -15.10
CA LYS A 41 2.94 8.45 -16.14
C LYS A 41 3.05 9.88 -15.61
N THR A 42 2.62 10.11 -14.37
CA THR A 42 2.60 11.45 -13.77
C THR A 42 3.94 11.87 -13.15
N CYS A 43 4.83 10.92 -12.86
CA CYS A 43 6.07 11.21 -12.15
C CYS A 43 7.07 11.92 -13.07
N SER A 44 7.13 13.25 -12.96
CA SER A 44 8.00 14.10 -13.78
C SER A 44 9.50 13.84 -13.56
N GLU A 45 9.89 13.44 -12.34
CA GLU A 45 11.29 13.12 -12.00
C GLU A 45 11.73 11.72 -12.49
N GLY A 46 10.79 10.89 -12.96
CA GLY A 46 11.08 9.48 -13.26
C GLY A 46 11.54 8.71 -12.02
N ALA A 47 11.08 9.10 -10.82
CA ALA A 47 11.39 8.42 -9.57
C ALA A 47 10.63 7.08 -9.42
N ILE A 48 9.56 6.86 -10.18
CA ILE A 48 8.78 5.62 -10.15
C ILE A 48 9.18 4.75 -11.33
N GLU A 49 9.67 3.56 -11.06
CA GLU A 49 10.23 2.63 -12.05
C GLU A 49 9.61 1.22 -11.88
N VAL A 50 9.74 0.39 -12.91
CA VAL A 50 9.26 -1.00 -12.88
C VAL A 50 10.47 -1.93 -12.82
N LEU A 51 10.66 -2.60 -11.69
CA LEU A 51 11.77 -3.53 -11.46
C LEU A 51 11.19 -4.93 -11.22
N GLY A 52 11.50 -5.88 -12.10
CA GLY A 52 11.02 -7.26 -11.97
C GLY A 52 9.49 -7.39 -11.98
N GLY A 53 8.78 -6.46 -12.64
CA GLY A 53 7.32 -6.42 -12.66
C GLY A 53 6.68 -5.72 -11.47
N ALA A 54 7.47 -5.24 -10.50
CA ALA A 54 6.97 -4.45 -9.38
C ALA A 54 7.24 -2.95 -9.59
N ILE A 55 6.21 -2.13 -9.37
CA ILE A 55 6.37 -0.68 -9.25
C ILE A 55 7.18 -0.36 -8.00
N THR A 56 8.33 0.29 -8.18
CA THR A 56 9.28 0.70 -7.15
C THR A 56 9.50 2.20 -7.20
N ILE A 57 9.68 2.84 -6.04
CA ILE A 57 9.97 4.27 -5.93
C ILE A 57 11.43 4.45 -5.54
N ASN A 58 12.18 5.16 -6.36
CA ASN A 58 13.53 5.61 -6.07
C ASN A 58 13.49 6.87 -5.18
N GLY A 59 13.83 6.70 -3.90
CA GLY A 59 13.83 7.78 -2.92
C GLY A 59 14.86 8.88 -3.17
N GLU A 60 15.92 8.63 -3.94
CA GLU A 60 16.93 9.63 -4.28
C GLU A 60 16.44 10.59 -5.37
N LYS A 61 15.62 10.10 -6.30
CA LYS A 61 14.99 10.89 -7.36
C LYS A 61 13.68 11.55 -6.90
N CYS A 62 13.03 11.02 -5.87
CA CYS A 62 11.73 11.50 -5.41
C CYS A 62 11.87 12.87 -4.71
N ASN A 63 11.31 13.91 -5.33
CA ASN A 63 11.28 15.27 -4.78
C ASN A 63 10.08 15.53 -3.85
N LYS A 64 9.25 14.51 -3.56
CA LYS A 64 8.05 14.60 -2.73
C LYS A 64 6.97 15.58 -3.25
N CYS A 65 6.84 15.73 -4.57
CA CYS A 65 5.80 16.57 -5.18
C CYS A 65 4.37 16.14 -4.84
N GLY A 66 4.12 14.83 -4.71
CA GLY A 66 2.83 14.27 -4.34
C GLY A 66 1.88 13.91 -5.49
N ASP A 67 2.24 14.22 -6.74
CA ASP A 67 1.41 13.94 -7.92
C ASP A 67 0.99 12.46 -8.01
N CYS A 68 1.91 11.54 -7.65
CA CYS A 68 1.64 10.11 -7.69
C CYS A 68 0.61 9.63 -6.65
N VAL A 69 0.42 10.38 -5.56
CA VAL A 69 -0.59 10.10 -4.54
C VAL A 69 -1.97 10.45 -5.07
N GLU A 70 -2.12 11.63 -5.69
CA GLU A 70 -3.40 12.13 -6.18
C GLU A 70 -3.99 11.25 -7.31
N VAL A 71 -3.13 10.73 -8.19
CA VAL A 71 -3.58 9.93 -9.33
C VAL A 71 -3.78 8.45 -9.00
N CYS A 72 -3.40 7.98 -7.80
CA CYS A 72 -3.52 6.57 -7.43
C CYS A 72 -4.98 6.24 -7.02
N PRO A 73 -5.73 5.41 -7.76
CA PRO A 73 -7.16 5.19 -7.49
C PRO A 73 -7.45 4.54 -6.14
N ILE A 74 -6.47 3.80 -5.61
CA ILE A 74 -6.55 3.10 -4.32
C ILE A 74 -5.80 3.85 -3.20
N ASN A 75 -5.19 4.99 -3.51
CA ASN A 75 -4.52 5.89 -2.57
C ASN A 75 -3.55 5.18 -1.58
N VAL A 76 -2.72 4.27 -2.09
CA VAL A 76 -1.77 3.49 -1.28
C VAL A 76 -0.38 4.10 -1.18
N ILE A 77 -0.06 5.06 -2.03
CA ILE A 77 1.24 5.76 -2.05
C ILE A 77 1.21 6.87 -0.99
N LYS A 78 2.31 7.03 -0.25
CA LYS A 78 2.48 8.08 0.78
C LYS A 78 3.82 8.81 0.57
N ILE A 79 3.88 10.07 1.01
CA ILE A 79 5.03 10.99 0.88
C ILE A 79 5.86 11.02 2.17
#